data_AF-A0A522AVL9-F1
#
_entry.id   AF-A0A522AVL9-F1
#
_cell.length_a   1.000
_cell.length_b   1.000
_cell.length_c   1.000
_cell.angle_alpha   90.00
_cell.angle_beta   90.00
_cell.angle_gamma   90.00
#
_symmetry.space_group_name_H-M   'P 1'
#
loop_
_entity.id
_entity.type
_entity.pdbx_description
1 polymer ?
#
loop_
_entity_poly.entity_id
_entity_poly.type
_entity_poly.pdbx_seq_one_letter_code
_entity_poly.pdbx_strand_id
1 'polypeptide(L)'
;MWPFLNVWLHILAAVIWIGGMLFLSLIAVPVLRGVDAPLLRRDLFRAMALRFRRLVWLCFAVLVPTGIVNLLYYGNTTAGSPYMKVLHIKLGLVVFLVIMGLVHDFVIGPRAARALSRDGLPPTGADLFMVALAPWIGRFNLLLGIVILTLAAALTRSH
;
A
#
# COMPACT_ATOMS: atom_id res chain seq x y z
N MET A 1 17.96 -20.57 12.50
CA MET A 1 16.69 -20.73 11.73
C MET A 1 15.69 -19.61 11.98
N TRP A 2 15.46 -19.17 13.23
CA TRP A 2 14.47 -18.12 13.55
C TRP A 2 14.69 -16.77 12.83
N PRO A 3 15.90 -16.19 12.77
CA PRO A 3 16.12 -14.91 12.08
C PRO A 3 15.87 -14.97 10.57
N PHE A 4 16.23 -16.10 9.93
CA PHE A 4 15.99 -16.34 8.51
C PHE A 4 14.49 -16.39 8.19
N LEU A 5 13.71 -17.10 9.01
CA LEU A 5 12.26 -17.20 8.81
C LEU A 5 11.58 -15.81 8.90
N ASN A 6 12.05 -14.95 9.82
CA ASN A 6 11.55 -13.59 9.94
C ASN A 6 11.82 -12.74 8.68
N VAL A 7 13.04 -12.82 8.13
CA VAL A 7 13.40 -12.14 6.86
C VAL A 7 12.53 -12.68 5.72
N TRP A 8 12.39 -14.00 5.62
CA TRP A 8 11.57 -14.64 4.59
C TRP A 8 10.11 -14.20 4.66
N LEU A 9 9.50 -14.17 5.86
CA LEU A 9 8.12 -13.69 6.06
C LEU A 9 7.98 -12.21 5.69
N HIS A 10 8.94 -11.37 6.04
CA HIS A 10 8.95 -9.95 5.68
C HIS A 10 8.96 -9.78 4.15
N ILE A 11 9.84 -10.50 3.46
CA ILE A 11 9.94 -10.45 1.99
C ILE A 11 8.67 -10.98 1.35
N LEU A 12 8.13 -12.11 1.83
CA LEU A 12 6.89 -12.68 1.31
C LEU A 12 5.72 -11.70 1.42
N ALA A 13 5.55 -11.07 2.58
CA ALA A 13 4.51 -10.06 2.79
C ALA A 13 4.68 -8.84 1.87
N ALA A 14 5.92 -8.38 1.65
CA ALA A 14 6.21 -7.29 0.71
C ALA A 14 5.86 -7.68 -0.73
N VAL A 15 6.23 -8.89 -1.16
CA VAL A 15 5.96 -9.40 -2.51
C VAL A 15 4.47 -9.57 -2.75
N ILE A 16 3.73 -10.15 -1.81
CA ILE A 16 2.27 -10.31 -1.92
C ILE A 16 1.59 -8.94 -2.05
N TRP A 17 2.00 -7.99 -1.20
CA TRP A 17 1.42 -6.65 -1.21
C TRP A 17 1.69 -5.90 -2.52
N ILE A 18 2.97 -5.82 -2.95
CA ILE A 18 3.36 -5.12 -4.19
C ILE A 18 2.74 -5.83 -5.41
N GLY A 19 2.84 -7.16 -5.48
CA GLY A 19 2.30 -7.96 -6.58
C GLY A 19 0.78 -7.83 -6.71
N GLY A 20 0.05 -7.85 -5.58
CA GLY A 20 -1.39 -7.64 -5.59
C GLY A 20 -1.79 -6.22 -6.03
N MET A 21 -1.01 -5.21 -5.65
CA MET A 21 -1.26 -3.82 -6.06
C MET A 21 -0.99 -3.61 -7.57
N LEU A 22 0.05 -4.26 -8.10
CA LEU A 22 0.33 -4.32 -9.54
C LEU A 22 -0.80 -5.03 -10.29
N PHE A 23 -1.23 -6.21 -9.82
CA PHE A 23 -2.33 -6.96 -10.41
C PHE A 23 -3.62 -6.12 -10.45
N LEU A 24 -3.97 -5.48 -9.33
CA LEU A 24 -5.16 -4.64 -9.26
C LEU A 24 -5.09 -3.48 -10.27
N SER A 25 -3.93 -2.81 -10.35
CA SER A 25 -3.75 -1.59 -11.14
C SER A 25 -3.60 -1.85 -12.65
N LEU A 26 -2.86 -2.90 -13.02
CA LEU A 26 -2.47 -3.19 -14.41
C LEU A 26 -3.40 -4.20 -15.10
N ILE A 27 -4.10 -5.05 -14.34
CA ILE A 27 -4.93 -6.11 -14.91
C ILE A 27 -6.39 -5.90 -14.51
N ALA A 28 -6.70 -5.94 -13.21
CA ALA A 28 -8.09 -5.95 -12.76
C ALA A 28 -8.86 -4.66 -13.12
N VAL A 29 -8.29 -3.48 -12.86
CA VAL A 29 -8.95 -2.20 -13.18
C VAL A 29 -9.17 -2.05 -14.70
N PRO A 30 -8.19 -2.29 -15.57
CA PRO A 30 -8.42 -2.29 -17.02
C PRO A 30 -9.50 -3.27 -17.48
N VAL A 31 -9.51 -4.51 -16.97
CA VAL A 31 -10.54 -5.51 -17.29
C VAL A 31 -11.93 -5.02 -16.87
N LEU A 32 -12.05 -4.46 -15.65
CA LEU A 32 -13.32 -3.94 -15.17
C LEU A 32 -13.82 -2.75 -15.99
N ARG A 33 -12.94 -1.92 -16.57
CA ARG A 33 -13.36 -0.80 -17.44
C ARG A 33 -14.09 -1.27 -18.69
N GLY A 34 -13.79 -2.47 -19.20
CA GLY A 34 -14.48 -3.08 -20.33
C GLY A 34 -15.87 -3.66 -20.02
N VAL A 35 -16.34 -3.60 -18.77
CA VAL A 35 -17.70 -4.01 -18.40
C VAL A 35 -18.68 -2.88 -18.73
N ASP A 36 -19.59 -3.13 -19.66
CA ASP A 36 -20.57 -2.15 -20.16
C ASP A 36 -21.65 -1.77 -19.14
N ALA A 37 -21.93 -2.64 -18.16
CA ALA A 37 -22.89 -2.39 -17.10
C ALA A 37 -22.27 -1.58 -15.94
N PRO A 38 -22.60 -0.27 -15.76
CA PRO A 38 -21.86 0.60 -14.84
C PRO A 38 -22.06 0.24 -13.37
N LEU A 39 -23.26 -0.23 -13.00
CA LEU A 39 -23.57 -0.66 -11.64
C LEU A 39 -22.81 -1.96 -11.29
N LEU A 40 -22.89 -2.97 -12.15
CA LEU A 40 -22.15 -4.23 -12.00
C LEU A 40 -20.64 -3.98 -11.90
N ARG A 41 -20.08 -3.11 -12.76
CA ARG A 41 -18.67 -2.71 -12.73
C ARG A 41 -18.27 -2.12 -11.37
N ARG A 42 -19.10 -1.24 -10.81
CA ARG A 42 -18.87 -0.62 -9.49
C ARG A 42 -18.91 -1.67 -8.38
N ASP A 43 -19.88 -2.56 -8.39
CA ASP A 43 -20.04 -3.59 -7.38
C ASP A 43 -18.89 -4.61 -7.40
N LEU A 44 -18.47 -5.04 -8.58
CA LEU A 44 -17.30 -5.91 -8.75
C LEU A 44 -16.03 -5.23 -8.24
N PHE A 45 -15.78 -3.97 -8.66
CA PHE A 45 -14.63 -3.22 -8.17
C PHE A 45 -14.64 -3.09 -6.65
N ARG A 46 -15.78 -2.72 -6.06
CA ARG A 46 -15.94 -2.59 -4.60
C ARG A 46 -15.68 -3.93 -3.91
N ALA A 47 -16.25 -5.01 -4.40
CA ALA A 47 -16.10 -6.34 -3.83
C ALA A 47 -14.65 -6.84 -3.89
N MET A 48 -13.92 -6.53 -4.97
CA MET A 48 -12.48 -6.80 -5.11
C MET A 48 -11.66 -5.93 -4.15
N ALA A 49 -11.90 -4.62 -4.13
CA ALA A 49 -11.17 -3.68 -3.29
C ALA A 49 -11.32 -4.01 -1.80
N LEU A 50 -12.52 -4.39 -1.34
CA LEU A 50 -12.75 -4.79 0.06
C LEU A 50 -12.03 -6.08 0.46
N ARG A 51 -11.89 -7.04 -0.46
CA ARG A 51 -11.11 -8.27 -0.23
C ARG A 51 -9.62 -7.98 -0.25
N PHE A 52 -9.15 -7.24 -1.25
CA PHE A 52 -7.76 -6.85 -1.37
C PHE A 52 -7.29 -6.02 -0.18
N ARG A 53 -8.12 -5.09 0.31
CA ARG A 53 -7.84 -4.33 1.53
C ARG A 53 -7.53 -5.24 2.72
N ARG A 54 -8.32 -6.29 2.95
CA ARG A 54 -8.04 -7.24 4.05
C ARG A 54 -6.65 -7.89 3.90
N LEU A 55 -6.27 -8.26 2.69
CA LEU A 55 -4.95 -8.81 2.39
C LEU A 55 -3.83 -7.79 2.63
N VAL A 56 -4.03 -6.52 2.24
CA VAL A 56 -3.08 -5.42 2.50
C VAL A 56 -2.83 -5.27 4.00
N TRP A 57 -3.90 -5.22 4.81
CA TRP A 57 -3.77 -5.09 6.26
C TRP A 57 -3.09 -6.29 6.91
N LEU A 58 -3.35 -7.51 6.42
CA LEU A 58 -2.61 -8.70 6.86
C LEU A 58 -1.12 -8.59 6.52
N CYS A 59 -0.78 -8.13 5.31
CA CYS A 59 0.62 -7.91 4.92
C CYS A 59 1.29 -6.85 5.81
N PHE A 60 0.63 -5.75 6.14
CA PHE A 60 1.17 -4.74 7.06
C PHE A 60 1.33 -5.25 8.48
N ALA A 61 0.39 -6.06 8.98
CA ALA A 61 0.48 -6.72 10.27
C ALA A 61 1.69 -7.67 10.36
N VAL A 62 2.15 -8.21 9.23
CA VAL A 62 3.40 -9.00 9.16
C VAL A 62 4.62 -8.10 8.95
N LEU A 63 4.57 -7.13 8.03
CA LEU A 63 5.70 -6.28 7.65
C LEU A 63 6.22 -5.43 8.81
N VAL A 64 5.34 -4.85 9.62
CA VAL A 64 5.75 -3.96 10.71
C VAL A 64 6.52 -4.71 11.81
N PRO A 65 5.98 -5.79 12.41
CA PRO A 65 6.72 -6.53 13.44
C PRO A 65 7.99 -7.18 12.90
N THR A 66 7.91 -7.82 11.73
CA THR A 66 9.08 -8.49 11.13
C THR A 66 10.17 -7.49 10.74
N GLY A 67 9.81 -6.27 10.34
CA GLY A 67 10.75 -5.18 10.07
C GLY A 67 11.48 -4.71 11.31
N ILE A 68 10.77 -4.58 12.44
CA ILE A 68 11.37 -4.26 13.75
C ILE A 68 12.35 -5.36 14.16
N VAL A 69 11.94 -6.62 14.06
CA VAL A 69 12.81 -7.77 14.36
C VAL A 69 14.06 -7.76 13.47
N ASN A 70 13.91 -7.55 12.16
CA ASN A 70 15.06 -7.48 11.24
C ASN A 70 16.04 -6.37 11.63
N LEU A 71 15.53 -5.21 12.07
CA LEU A 71 16.36 -4.12 12.56
C LEU A 71 17.12 -4.50 13.84
N LEU A 72 16.49 -5.19 14.78
CA LEU A 72 17.13 -5.59 16.03
C LEU A 72 18.24 -6.63 15.84
N TYR A 73 18.07 -7.55 14.88
CA TYR A 73 19.03 -8.64 14.64
C TYR A 73 20.13 -8.29 13.64
N TYR A 74 19.82 -7.50 12.62
CA TYR A 74 20.73 -7.21 11.50
C TYR A 74 21.08 -5.73 11.36
N GLY A 75 20.51 -4.87 12.21
CA GLY A 75 20.75 -3.44 12.19
C GLY A 75 22.15 -3.06 12.62
N ASN A 76 22.85 -2.30 11.79
CA ASN A 76 24.02 -1.55 12.24
C ASN A 76 23.55 -0.22 12.85
N THR A 77 23.50 -0.14 14.19
CA THR A 77 23.04 1.05 14.93
C THR A 77 24.13 2.08 15.19
N THR A 78 25.33 1.91 14.61
CA THR A 78 26.41 2.89 14.77
C THR A 78 26.00 4.26 14.23
N ALA A 79 26.02 5.25 15.12
CA ALA A 79 25.62 6.63 14.82
C ALA A 79 26.48 7.21 13.69
N GLY A 80 25.83 7.88 12.73
CA GLY A 80 26.48 8.52 11.58
C GLY A 80 26.83 7.59 10.41
N SER A 81 26.63 6.28 10.54
CA SER A 81 26.87 5.34 9.44
C SER A 81 25.96 5.62 8.22
N PRO A 82 26.43 5.39 6.99
CA PRO A 82 25.58 5.44 5.80
C PRO A 82 24.34 4.53 5.92
N TYR A 83 24.51 3.37 6.59
CA TYR A 83 23.42 2.45 6.92
C TYR A 83 22.30 3.13 7.71
N MET A 84 22.63 3.83 8.81
CA MET A 84 21.64 4.52 9.64
C MET A 84 20.87 5.60 8.87
N LYS A 85 21.54 6.35 7.98
CA LYS A 85 20.87 7.35 7.13
C LYS A 85 19.82 6.71 6.22
N VAL A 86 20.19 5.66 5.49
CA VAL A 86 19.25 4.96 4.58
C VAL A 86 18.12 4.28 5.36
N LEU A 87 18.44 3.71 6.53
CA LEU A 87 17.47 3.11 7.42
C LEU A 87 16.40 4.12 7.89
N HIS A 88 16.81 5.31 8.37
CA HIS A 88 15.87 6.35 8.81
C HIS A 88 14.93 6.79 7.68
N ILE A 89 15.47 6.98 6.47
CA ILE A 89 14.66 7.30 5.29
C ILE A 89 13.64 6.18 5.04
N LYS A 90 14.08 4.92 5.03
CA LYS A 90 13.20 3.77 4.84
C LYS A 90 12.08 3.71 5.89
N LEU A 91 12.39 3.88 7.17
CA LEU A 91 11.39 3.91 8.25
C LEU A 91 10.40 5.06 8.09
N GLY A 92 10.88 6.26 7.76
CA GLY A 92 10.03 7.42 7.50
C GLY A 92 9.05 7.15 6.35
N LEU A 93 9.54 6.56 5.26
CA LEU A 93 8.71 6.18 4.11
C LEU A 93 7.69 5.10 4.47
N VAL A 94 8.05 4.09 5.27
CA VAL A 94 7.13 3.04 5.73
C VAL A 94 6.02 3.64 6.60
N VAL A 95 6.36 4.52 7.56
CA VAL A 95 5.36 5.19 8.39
C VAL A 95 4.42 6.03 7.53
N PHE A 96 4.97 6.82 6.61
CA PHE A 96 4.17 7.64 5.69
C PHE A 96 3.26 6.78 4.81
N LEU A 97 3.74 5.64 4.31
CA LEU A 97 2.98 4.67 3.53
C LEU A 97 1.80 4.09 4.30
N VAL A 98 2.01 3.70 5.56
CA VAL A 98 0.95 3.16 6.42
C VAL A 98 -0.10 4.22 6.72
N ILE A 99 0.31 5.45 7.03
CA ILE A 99 -0.61 6.57 7.28
C ILE A 99 -1.43 6.86 6.03
N MET A 100 -0.80 6.94 4.86
CA MET A 100 -1.52 7.12 3.58
C MET A 100 -2.50 5.99 3.31
N GLY A 101 -2.11 4.73 3.59
CA GLY A 101 -3.01 3.58 3.51
C GLY A 101 -4.23 3.70 4.43
N LEU A 102 -4.03 4.08 5.70
CA LEU A 102 -5.12 4.33 6.66
C LEU A 102 -6.08 5.40 6.16
N VAL A 103 -5.54 6.55 5.75
CA VAL A 103 -6.35 7.68 5.28
C VAL A 103 -7.13 7.29 4.02
N HIS A 104 -6.47 6.63 3.07
CA HIS A 104 -7.11 6.18 1.84
C HIS A 104 -8.27 5.21 2.13
N ASP A 105 -8.02 4.17 2.93
CA ASP A 105 -8.95 3.05 3.09
C ASP A 105 -10.12 3.35 4.01
N PHE A 106 -9.90 4.18 5.04
CA PHE A 106 -10.92 4.47 6.07
C PHE A 106 -11.55 5.86 5.94
N VAL A 107 -10.89 6.80 5.24
CA VAL A 107 -11.40 8.17 5.11
C VAL A 107 -11.87 8.45 3.68
N ILE A 108 -10.98 8.28 2.70
CA ILE A 108 -11.25 8.69 1.32
C ILE A 108 -12.18 7.70 0.62
N GLY A 109 -11.92 6.40 0.72
CA GLY A 109 -12.74 5.34 0.12
C GLY A 109 -14.21 5.40 0.54
N PRO A 110 -14.52 5.46 1.86
CA PRO A 110 -15.91 5.56 2.33
C PRO A 110 -16.58 6.91 2.00
N ARG A 111 -15.82 8.01 1.88
CA ARG A 111 -16.37 9.30 1.45
C ARG A 111 -16.71 9.30 -0.03
N ALA A 112 -15.81 8.82 -0.88
CA ALA A 112 -16.07 8.68 -2.31
C ALA A 112 -17.27 7.75 -2.58
N ALA A 113 -17.36 6.62 -1.88
CA ALA A 113 -18.50 5.70 -2.00
C ALA A 113 -19.84 6.36 -1.62
N ARG A 114 -19.87 7.14 -0.53
CA ARG A 114 -21.07 7.88 -0.09
C ARG A 114 -21.48 8.97 -1.07
N ALA A 115 -20.53 9.69 -1.64
CA ALA A 115 -20.81 10.72 -2.65
C ALA A 115 -21.45 10.13 -3.91
N LEU A 116 -21.01 8.95 -4.34
CA LEU A 116 -21.54 8.22 -5.49
C LEU A 116 -22.91 7.55 -5.24
N SER A 117 -23.34 7.45 -3.98
CA SER A 117 -24.60 6.81 -3.56
C SER A 117 -25.69 7.83 -3.19
N ARG A 118 -25.41 9.13 -3.27
CA ARG A 118 -26.41 10.20 -3.07
C ARG A 118 -27.29 10.30 -4.30
N ASP A 119 -28.38 9.53 -4.30
CA ASP A 119 -29.49 9.78 -5.21
C ASP A 119 -30.13 11.13 -4.86
N GLY A 120 -29.97 12.13 -5.74
CA GLY A 120 -30.75 13.37 -5.71
C GLY A 120 -30.04 14.67 -5.30
N LEU A 121 -28.76 14.66 -4.91
CA LEU A 121 -27.98 15.90 -4.66
C LEU A 121 -26.85 16.04 -5.68
N PRO A 122 -26.64 17.21 -6.30
CA PRO A 122 -25.51 17.41 -7.19
C PRO A 122 -24.19 17.20 -6.42
N PRO A 123 -23.25 16.40 -6.94
CA PRO A 123 -21.99 16.12 -6.26
C PRO A 123 -21.21 17.42 -6.02
N THR A 124 -20.74 17.61 -4.78
CA THR A 124 -19.95 18.79 -4.39
C THR A 124 -18.60 18.77 -5.12
N GLY A 125 -17.96 19.92 -5.34
CA GLY A 125 -16.62 19.96 -5.97
C GLY A 125 -15.58 19.09 -5.23
N ALA A 126 -15.71 18.99 -3.90
CA ALA A 126 -14.90 18.09 -3.07
C ALA A 126 -15.14 16.59 -3.35
N ASP A 127 -16.37 16.20 -3.72
CA ASP A 127 -16.73 14.81 -4.03
C ASP A 127 -16.13 14.37 -5.36
N LEU A 128 -16.21 15.23 -6.38
CA LEU A 128 -15.58 15.00 -7.68
C LEU A 128 -14.06 14.91 -7.55
N PHE A 129 -13.46 15.79 -6.73
CA PHE A 129 -12.04 15.73 -6.42
C PHE A 129 -11.65 14.42 -5.74
N MET A 130 -12.41 13.93 -4.74
CA MET A 130 -12.12 12.65 -4.08
C MET A 130 -12.21 11.46 -5.03
N VAL A 131 -13.18 11.45 -5.96
CA VAL A 131 -13.30 10.41 -6.99
C VAL A 131 -12.12 10.45 -7.97
N ALA A 132 -11.66 11.64 -8.34
CA ALA A 132 -10.49 11.81 -9.21
C ALA A 132 -9.18 11.43 -8.51
N LEU A 133 -9.06 11.66 -7.19
CA LEU A 133 -7.83 11.44 -6.43
C LEU A 133 -7.62 9.98 -6.03
N ALA A 134 -8.68 9.21 -5.81
CA ALA A 134 -8.60 7.83 -5.31
C ALA A 134 -7.70 6.90 -6.15
N PRO A 135 -7.74 6.88 -7.50
CA PRO A 135 -6.84 6.06 -8.32
C PRO A 135 -5.37 6.50 -8.22
N TRP A 136 -5.12 7.80 -8.05
CA TRP A 136 -3.77 8.36 -7.96
C TRP A 136 -3.12 8.03 -6.63
N ILE A 137 -3.87 8.05 -5.53
CA ILE A 137 -3.36 7.66 -4.22
C ILE A 137 -2.92 6.19 -4.23
N GLY A 138 -3.71 5.29 -4.84
CA GLY A 138 -3.31 3.89 -5.00
C GLY A 138 -2.01 3.73 -5.79
N ARG A 139 -1.88 4.43 -6.92
CA ARG A 139 -0.65 4.41 -7.75
C ARG A 139 0.55 4.99 -7.02
N PHE A 140 0.36 6.07 -6.29
CA PHE A 140 1.40 6.69 -5.50
C PHE A 140 1.87 5.76 -4.37
N ASN A 141 0.94 5.05 -3.71
CA ASN A 141 1.29 4.07 -2.69
C ASN A 141 2.09 2.88 -3.24
N LEU A 142 1.77 2.45 -4.47
CA LEU A 142 2.56 1.44 -5.19
C LEU A 142 3.98 1.95 -5.49
N LEU A 143 4.12 3.16 -6.02
CA LEU A 143 5.43 3.77 -6.29
C LEU A 143 6.27 3.87 -5.01
N LEU A 144 5.65 4.30 -3.92
CA LEU A 144 6.29 4.37 -2.60
C LEU A 144 6.77 2.99 -2.14
N GLY A 145 5.95 1.95 -2.33
CA GLY A 145 6.33 0.56 -2.06
C GLY A 145 7.53 0.08 -2.86
N ILE A 146 7.59 0.41 -4.15
CA ILE A 146 8.73 0.08 -5.03
C ILE A 146 9.99 0.82 -4.55
N VAL A 147 9.89 2.10 -4.20
CA VAL A 147 11.02 2.87 -3.66
C VAL A 147 11.54 2.25 -2.36
N ILE A 148 10.65 1.87 -1.43
CA ILE A 148 11.01 1.21 -0.17
C ILE A 148 11.72 -0.13 -0.43
N LEU A 149 11.27 -0.91 -1.42
CA LEU A 149 11.91 -2.16 -1.81
C LEU A 149 13.32 -1.94 -2.37
N THR A 150 13.50 -0.93 -3.23
CA THR A 150 14.81 -0.56 -3.78
C THR A 150 15.77 -0.10 -2.69
N LEU A 151 15.31 0.72 -1.74
CA LEU A 151 16.11 1.12 -0.58
C LEU A 151 16.48 -0.07 0.32
N ALA A 152 15.58 -1.04 0.47
CA ALA A 152 15.87 -2.28 1.20
C ALA A 152 16.98 -3.09 0.52
N ALA A 153 16.97 -3.18 -0.81
CA ALA A 153 18.05 -3.83 -1.56
C ALA A 153 19.38 -3.04 -1.44
N ALA A 154 19.34 -1.71 -1.48
CA ALA A 154 20.52 -0.87 -1.29
C ALA A 154 21.15 -1.07 0.11
N LEU A 155 20.33 -1.21 1.17
CA LEU A 155 20.80 -1.48 2.54
C LEU A 155 21.62 -2.77 2.64
N THR A 156 21.25 -3.82 1.90
CA THR A 156 21.99 -5.09 1.92
C THR A 156 23.39 -4.98 1.31
N ARG A 157 23.64 -3.96 0.47
CA ARG A 157 24.94 -3.72 -0.18
C ARG A 157 25.82 -2.72 0.58
N SER A 158 25.27 -2.03 1.57
CA SER A 158 25.99 -1.06 2.42
C SER A 158 26.52 -1.65 3.73
N HIS A 159 26.38 -2.98 3.88
CA HIS A 159 27.02 -3.76 4.94
C HIS A 159 28.43 -4.17 4.55
#